data_AF-C3JB03-F1
#
_entry.id   AF-C3JB03-F1
#
_cell.length_a   1.000
_cell.length_b   1.000
_cell.length_c   1.000
_cell.angle_alpha   90.00
_cell.angle_beta   90.00
_cell.angle_gamma   90.00
#
_symmetry.space_group_name_H-M   'P 1'
#
loop_
_entity.id
_entity.type
_entity.pdbx_description
1 polymer ?
#
loop_
_entity_poly.entity_id
_entity_poly.type
_entity_poly.pdbx_seq_one_letter_code
_entity_poly.pdbx_strand_id
1 'polypeptide(L)'
;MCMKRCGLFWIASLLMMLPFSGKGFAQSVGVFTKTPDASAALDVDVSALPANGKKGMLLPRVQLTGKNDQTTIPSPAVGLVVYNLQDRGTGDNQVEHDMFYFWDGEKWLDMTNIDIVIRELLPQVFFILQGDAQNVASKKNHPSLYYDEEVPLTYSEKSVDDEGNEIDHITLNTGNNVRLNDAEDTFEILNPGDYEISGIIGYNPNISNLLNASTNLEFIIQRRSSQTGGPWRNIARCVSAWGNNTVLNSRHMVISPMVVRFEKGDKIRAVVKRTMGHKPGDNRGGKDPDWIANINPAGGSNTSKVIKIQKLS
;
A
#
# COMPACT_ATOMS: atom_id res chain seq x y z
N MET A 1 -38.53 -19.89 90.61
CA MET A 1 -38.06 -18.86 89.66
C MET A 1 -37.72 -19.58 88.36
N CYS A 2 -38.51 -19.35 87.31
CA CYS A 2 -38.47 -20.07 86.03
C CYS A 2 -37.47 -19.38 85.09
N MET A 3 -36.43 -20.08 84.64
CA MET A 3 -35.57 -19.62 83.55
C MET A 3 -35.89 -20.44 82.30
N LYS A 4 -36.59 -19.80 81.35
CA LYS A 4 -36.91 -20.36 80.03
C LYS A 4 -35.60 -20.52 79.23
N ARG A 5 -35.39 -21.73 78.69
CA ARG A 5 -34.25 -22.09 77.86
C ARG A 5 -34.23 -21.25 76.57
N CYS A 6 -33.13 -20.53 76.35
CA CYS A 6 -32.85 -19.73 75.16
C CYS A 6 -32.38 -20.65 74.00
N GLY A 7 -33.30 -21.46 73.47
CA GLY A 7 -33.01 -22.36 72.34
C GLY A 7 -32.96 -21.65 70.97
N LEU A 8 -33.50 -20.42 70.88
CA LEU A 8 -33.57 -19.68 69.62
C LEU A 8 -32.25 -19.01 69.21
N PHE A 9 -31.37 -18.70 70.17
CA PHE A 9 -30.12 -17.99 69.87
C PHE A 9 -29.10 -18.88 69.14
N TRP A 10 -29.10 -20.18 69.44
CA TRP A 10 -28.22 -21.16 68.81
C TRP A 10 -28.66 -21.54 67.39
N ILE A 11 -29.98 -21.53 67.12
CA ILE A 11 -30.51 -21.87 65.78
C ILE A 11 -30.27 -20.73 64.79
N ALA A 12 -30.38 -19.46 65.23
CA ALA A 12 -30.10 -18.30 64.39
C ALA A 12 -28.61 -18.19 64.02
N SER A 13 -27.70 -18.58 64.92
CA SER A 13 -26.25 -18.55 64.64
C SER A 13 -25.79 -19.70 63.73
N LEU A 14 -26.48 -20.84 63.72
CA LEU A 14 -26.15 -21.97 62.85
C LEU A 14 -26.65 -21.76 61.41
N LEU A 15 -27.73 -20.98 61.23
CA LEU A 15 -28.26 -20.64 59.90
C LEU A 15 -27.42 -19.57 59.16
N MET A 16 -26.57 -18.84 59.87
CA MET A 16 -25.62 -17.87 59.30
C MET A 16 -24.32 -18.50 58.77
N MET A 17 -24.13 -19.81 58.99
CA MET A 17 -23.01 -20.62 58.52
C MET A 17 -23.40 -21.57 57.38
N LEU A 18 -24.36 -21.19 56.54
CA LEU A 18 -24.54 -21.85 55.25
C LEU A 18 -23.26 -21.63 54.42
N PRO A 19 -22.52 -22.70 54.06
CA PRO A 19 -21.42 -22.54 53.13
C PRO A 19 -22.02 -22.08 51.81
N PHE A 20 -21.64 -20.89 51.38
CA PHE A 20 -21.76 -20.48 49.97
C PHE A 20 -21.10 -21.60 49.15
N SER A 21 -21.91 -22.47 48.55
CA SER A 21 -21.42 -23.46 47.60
C SER A 21 -21.08 -22.72 46.33
N GLY A 22 -19.91 -22.07 46.35
CA GLY A 22 -19.34 -21.39 45.21
C GLY A 22 -19.05 -22.41 44.12
N LYS A 23 -19.87 -22.43 43.08
CA LYS A 23 -19.42 -22.89 41.77
C LYS A 23 -18.49 -21.81 41.24
N GLY A 24 -17.23 -21.85 41.67
CA GLY A 24 -16.17 -21.13 40.98
C GLY A 24 -16.00 -21.75 39.60
N PHE A 25 -16.68 -21.22 38.59
CA PHE A 25 -16.36 -21.53 37.21
C PHE A 25 -14.93 -21.04 36.98
N ALA A 26 -14.09 -21.89 36.38
CA ALA A 26 -12.77 -21.50 35.92
C ALA A 26 -12.93 -20.23 35.06
N GLN A 27 -12.38 -19.13 35.55
CA GLN A 27 -12.45 -17.85 34.88
C GLN A 27 -11.41 -17.88 33.75
N SER A 28 -11.78 -17.36 32.59
CA SER A 28 -10.83 -17.12 31.50
C SER A 28 -9.59 -16.40 32.04
N VAL A 29 -8.41 -16.80 31.59
CA VAL A 29 -7.16 -16.22 32.07
C VAL A 29 -6.95 -14.90 31.35
N GLY A 30 -7.19 -13.80 32.06
CA GLY A 30 -6.81 -12.45 31.60
C GLY A 30 -5.37 -12.13 32.00
N VAL A 31 -4.53 -11.80 31.03
CA VAL A 31 -3.21 -11.22 31.27
C VAL A 31 -3.27 -9.75 30.84
N PHE A 32 -3.07 -8.85 31.80
CA PHE A 32 -3.24 -7.39 31.63
C PHE A 32 -4.67 -6.90 31.29
N THR A 33 -5.68 -7.79 31.27
CA THR A 33 -7.12 -7.45 31.25
C THR A 33 -7.85 -8.01 32.48
N LYS A 34 -8.87 -7.27 32.97
CA LYS A 34 -9.80 -7.74 34.02
C LYS A 34 -11.10 -8.29 33.45
N THR A 35 -11.32 -8.13 32.16
CA THR A 35 -12.50 -8.58 31.43
C THR A 35 -12.01 -9.30 30.17
N PRO A 36 -11.51 -10.54 30.31
CA PRO A 36 -11.14 -11.36 29.16
C PRO A 36 -12.35 -11.53 28.23
N ASP A 37 -12.12 -11.62 26.93
CA ASP A 37 -13.18 -11.97 26.00
C ASP A 37 -13.88 -13.29 26.42
N ALA A 38 -15.21 -13.31 26.36
CA ALA A 38 -16.01 -14.45 26.82
C ALA A 38 -15.79 -15.72 25.98
N SER A 39 -15.27 -15.57 24.75
CA SER A 39 -14.91 -16.68 23.86
C SER A 39 -13.46 -17.15 24.03
N ALA A 40 -12.64 -16.45 24.81
CA ALA A 40 -11.23 -16.75 24.99
C ALA A 40 -10.95 -17.45 26.32
N ALA A 41 -10.25 -18.59 26.28
CA ALA A 41 -9.72 -19.23 27.49
C ALA A 41 -8.49 -18.48 28.06
N LEU A 42 -7.73 -17.80 27.19
CA LEU A 42 -6.60 -16.93 27.52
C LEU A 42 -6.70 -15.66 26.67
N ASP A 43 -6.75 -14.50 27.32
CA ASP A 43 -6.78 -13.19 26.67
C ASP A 43 -5.65 -12.31 27.19
N VAL A 44 -4.79 -11.83 26.28
CA VAL A 44 -3.61 -11.02 26.60
C VAL A 44 -3.81 -9.63 25.98
N ASP A 45 -4.38 -8.71 26.76
CA ASP A 45 -4.63 -7.34 26.29
C ASP A 45 -3.62 -6.36 26.88
N VAL A 46 -2.80 -5.76 26.02
CA VAL A 46 -1.82 -4.75 26.38
C VAL A 46 -2.27 -3.32 26.07
N SER A 47 -3.53 -3.11 25.64
CA SER A 47 -4.09 -1.81 25.25
C SER A 47 -3.95 -0.75 26.36
N ALA A 48 -4.09 -1.15 27.63
CA ALA A 48 -4.00 -0.28 28.80
C ALA A 48 -2.56 0.06 29.24
N LEU A 49 -1.52 -0.59 28.70
CA LEU A 49 -0.12 -0.29 29.04
C LEU A 49 0.36 1.02 28.35
N PRO A 50 1.34 1.76 28.91
CA PRO A 50 1.93 2.92 28.25
C PRO A 50 2.54 2.60 26.87
N ALA A 51 2.69 3.62 26.00
CA ALA A 51 3.21 3.44 24.64
C ALA A 51 4.55 2.68 24.58
N ASN A 52 5.46 2.96 25.53
CA ASN A 52 6.78 2.31 25.61
C ASN A 52 6.81 1.09 26.56
N GLY A 53 5.64 0.60 27.00
CA GLY A 53 5.50 -0.50 27.95
C GLY A 53 4.76 -1.73 27.40
N LYS A 54 4.38 -1.72 26.12
CA LYS A 54 3.69 -2.84 25.47
C LYS A 54 4.58 -4.09 25.51
N LYS A 55 3.98 -5.25 25.75
CA LYS A 55 4.65 -6.56 25.84
C LYS A 55 3.90 -7.58 24.99
N GLY A 56 4.57 -8.67 24.63
CA GLY A 56 3.96 -9.80 23.93
C GLY A 56 4.01 -11.09 24.76
N MET A 57 3.56 -12.18 24.17
CA MET A 57 3.69 -13.54 24.71
C MET A 57 4.74 -14.31 23.91
N LEU A 58 5.62 -15.04 24.61
CA LEU A 58 6.49 -16.01 23.98
C LEU A 58 5.80 -17.37 23.95
N LEU A 59 5.55 -17.88 22.74
CA LEU A 59 5.10 -19.25 22.53
C LEU A 59 6.25 -20.25 22.76
N PRO A 60 5.95 -21.56 22.98
CA PRO A 60 6.96 -22.59 23.13
C PRO A 60 7.94 -22.58 21.96
N ARG A 61 9.23 -22.42 22.26
CA ARG A 61 10.31 -22.42 21.27
C ARG A 61 10.93 -23.81 21.19
N VAL A 62 10.94 -24.39 20.00
CA VAL A 62 11.40 -25.76 19.76
C VAL A 62 12.34 -25.84 18.57
N GLN A 63 13.03 -26.96 18.43
CA GLN A 63 13.93 -27.22 17.30
C GLN A 63 13.37 -28.40 16.51
N LEU A 64 12.43 -28.14 15.61
CA LEU A 64 11.83 -29.17 14.79
C LEU A 64 12.88 -29.76 13.85
N THR A 65 12.81 -31.08 13.63
CA THR A 65 13.69 -31.81 12.72
C THR A 65 13.12 -31.97 11.31
N GLY A 66 11.87 -31.58 11.10
CA GLY A 66 11.14 -31.59 9.84
C GLY A 66 9.63 -31.44 10.08
N LYS A 67 8.83 -31.36 9.01
CA LYS A 67 7.38 -31.21 9.13
C LYS A 67 6.70 -32.42 9.77
N ASN A 68 7.23 -33.62 9.59
CA ASN A 68 6.67 -34.84 10.20
C ASN A 68 7.23 -35.14 11.59
N ASP A 69 7.92 -34.18 12.23
CA ASP A 69 8.58 -34.39 13.52
C ASP A 69 7.57 -34.56 14.67
N GLN A 70 7.47 -35.78 15.19
CA GLN A 70 6.72 -36.10 16.42
C GLN A 70 7.65 -36.49 17.58
N THR A 71 8.96 -36.28 17.42
CA THR A 71 9.98 -36.66 18.42
C THR A 71 10.31 -35.49 19.33
N THR A 72 10.39 -34.28 18.77
CA THR A 72 10.62 -33.04 19.54
C THR A 72 9.47 -32.76 20.51
N ILE A 73 8.24 -33.05 20.08
CA ILE A 73 7.05 -33.06 20.93
C ILE A 73 6.33 -34.40 20.69
N PRO A 74 6.42 -35.36 21.62
CA PRO A 74 5.70 -36.63 21.52
C PRO A 74 4.19 -36.42 21.51
N SER A 75 3.50 -37.07 20.58
CA SER A 75 2.03 -37.01 20.41
C SER A 75 1.47 -35.57 20.41
N PRO A 76 1.91 -34.72 19.46
CA PRO A 76 1.48 -33.32 19.42
C PRO A 76 -0.04 -33.25 19.21
N ALA A 77 -0.71 -32.39 19.99
CA ALA A 77 -2.14 -32.17 19.85
C ALA A 77 -2.45 -31.39 18.57
N VAL A 78 -3.56 -31.71 17.89
CA VAL A 78 -4.03 -30.94 16.72
C VAL A 78 -4.28 -29.49 17.14
N GLY A 79 -3.75 -28.54 16.36
CA GLY A 79 -3.80 -27.11 16.65
C GLY A 79 -2.72 -26.61 17.63
N LEU A 80 -1.79 -27.47 18.07
CA LEU A 80 -0.65 -27.04 18.90
C LEU A 80 0.25 -26.10 18.09
N VAL A 81 0.54 -24.92 18.64
CA VAL A 81 1.38 -23.89 17.99
C VAL A 81 2.74 -23.78 18.67
N VAL A 82 3.80 -23.70 17.86
CA VAL A 82 5.19 -23.57 18.32
C VAL A 82 5.97 -22.57 17.47
N TYR A 83 7.06 -22.04 18.03
CA TYR A 83 8.04 -21.23 17.30
C TYR A 83 9.30 -22.06 17.05
N ASN A 84 9.66 -22.23 15.78
CA ASN A 84 10.79 -23.08 15.40
C ASN A 84 12.11 -22.28 15.36
N LEU A 85 13.17 -22.89 15.88
CA LEU A 85 14.50 -22.28 16.03
C LEU A 85 15.57 -22.91 15.12
N GLN A 86 15.21 -23.74 14.13
CA GLN A 86 16.20 -24.38 13.25
C GLN A 86 15.66 -24.67 11.85
N ASP A 87 16.49 -24.45 10.84
CA ASP A 87 16.29 -25.02 9.51
C ASP A 87 16.65 -26.51 9.53
N ARG A 88 15.69 -27.38 9.21
CA ARG A 88 15.86 -28.84 9.18
C ARG A 88 14.99 -29.50 8.14
N GLY A 89 15.38 -30.71 7.73
CA GLY A 89 14.71 -31.48 6.68
C GLY A 89 15.16 -31.09 5.27
N THR A 90 14.50 -31.65 4.27
CA THR A 90 14.76 -31.43 2.83
C THR A 90 13.46 -31.53 2.04
N GLY A 91 13.31 -30.72 0.99
CA GLY A 91 12.13 -30.74 0.13
C GLY A 91 10.85 -30.44 0.90
N ASP A 92 9.77 -31.17 0.63
CA ASP A 92 8.45 -30.92 1.23
C ASP A 92 8.40 -31.05 2.75
N ASN A 93 9.36 -31.78 3.35
CA ASN A 93 9.48 -31.98 4.80
C ASN A 93 10.36 -30.93 5.49
N GLN A 94 10.86 -29.92 4.77
CA GLN A 94 11.70 -28.87 5.34
C GLN A 94 10.91 -27.94 6.27
N VAL A 95 11.48 -27.64 7.43
CA VAL A 95 11.05 -26.56 8.33
C VAL A 95 12.11 -25.47 8.33
N GLU A 96 11.66 -24.23 8.48
CA GLU A 96 12.46 -23.02 8.42
C GLU A 96 12.62 -22.43 9.82
N HIS A 97 13.79 -21.84 10.05
CA HIS A 97 14.13 -21.09 11.26
C HIS A 97 13.28 -19.82 11.38
N ASP A 98 13.01 -19.39 12.62
CA ASP A 98 12.25 -18.17 12.97
C ASP A 98 10.76 -18.16 12.56
N MET A 99 10.17 -19.32 12.32
CA MET A 99 8.79 -19.44 11.84
C MET A 99 7.83 -20.07 12.86
N PHE A 100 6.55 -19.69 12.78
CA PHE A 100 5.49 -20.31 13.58
C PHE A 100 4.90 -21.52 12.86
N TYR A 101 4.81 -22.64 13.57
CA TYR A 101 4.20 -23.85 13.06
C TYR A 101 3.00 -24.25 13.90
N PHE A 102 1.98 -24.81 13.26
CA PHE A 102 0.91 -25.53 13.95
C PHE A 102 0.84 -26.99 13.50
N TRP A 103 0.48 -27.87 14.42
CA TRP A 103 0.27 -29.29 14.10
C TRP A 103 -1.13 -29.51 13.51
N ASP A 104 -1.23 -30.06 12.30
CA ASP A 104 -2.53 -30.35 11.66
C ASP A 104 -3.12 -31.73 12.00
N GLY A 105 -2.34 -32.58 12.67
CA GLY A 105 -2.67 -33.98 12.96
C GLY A 105 -1.69 -34.96 12.32
N GLU A 106 -1.02 -34.58 11.25
CA GLU A 106 -0.07 -35.41 10.50
C GLU A 106 1.30 -34.74 10.33
N LYS A 107 1.33 -33.40 10.21
CA LYS A 107 2.54 -32.61 9.99
C LYS A 107 2.44 -31.20 10.58
N TRP A 108 3.60 -30.58 10.76
CA TRP A 108 3.76 -29.16 11.08
C TRP A 108 3.54 -28.33 9.82
N LEU A 109 2.51 -27.50 9.86
CA LEU A 109 2.20 -26.50 8.85
C LEU A 109 2.71 -25.15 9.29
N ASP A 110 3.39 -24.47 8.39
CA ASP A 110 3.81 -23.10 8.60
C ASP A 110 2.56 -22.19 8.60
N MET A 111 2.52 -21.26 9.56
CA MET A 111 1.45 -20.26 9.72
C MET A 111 1.69 -19.00 8.87
N THR A 112 2.71 -18.97 8.02
CA THR A 112 3.01 -17.77 7.25
C THR A 112 1.90 -17.38 6.29
N ASN A 113 1.65 -16.06 6.32
CA ASN A 113 0.51 -15.32 5.81
C ASN A 113 0.26 -15.51 4.30
N ILE A 114 -1.03 -15.61 3.93
CA ILE A 114 -1.58 -15.64 2.57
C ILE A 114 -1.04 -14.50 1.67
N ASP A 115 -0.53 -13.42 2.27
CA ASP A 115 0.18 -12.33 1.60
C ASP A 115 1.40 -12.78 0.78
N ILE A 116 2.09 -13.86 1.19
CA ILE A 116 3.19 -14.44 0.40
C ILE A 116 2.64 -15.14 -0.84
N VAL A 117 1.54 -15.88 -0.70
CA VAL A 117 0.88 -16.59 -1.82
C VAL A 117 0.33 -15.61 -2.86
N ILE A 118 -0.21 -14.46 -2.43
CA ILE A 118 -0.68 -13.39 -3.33
C ILE A 118 0.49 -12.72 -4.09
N ARG A 119 1.66 -12.55 -3.44
CA ARG A 119 2.87 -11.98 -4.08
C ARG A 119 3.52 -12.90 -5.10
N GLU A 120 3.40 -14.22 -4.91
CA GLU A 120 3.98 -15.23 -5.80
C GLU A 120 3.03 -15.66 -6.93
N LEU A 121 1.70 -15.58 -6.74
CA LEU A 121 0.71 -16.02 -7.74
C LEU A 121 0.16 -14.90 -8.64
N LEU A 122 0.23 -13.64 -8.22
CA LEU A 122 -0.28 -12.52 -9.00
C LEU A 122 0.85 -11.66 -9.60
N PRO A 123 0.65 -11.03 -10.76
CA PRO A 123 1.64 -10.15 -11.35
C PRO A 123 2.01 -9.02 -10.39
N GLN A 124 3.30 -8.85 -10.09
CA GLN A 124 3.79 -7.78 -9.21
C GLN A 124 3.80 -6.43 -9.93
N VAL A 125 2.61 -5.86 -10.15
CA VAL A 125 2.42 -4.65 -10.94
C VAL A 125 1.75 -3.55 -10.13
N PHE A 126 2.32 -2.36 -10.22
CA PHE A 126 1.64 -1.10 -9.96
C PHE A 126 1.22 -0.50 -11.30
N PHE A 127 -0.05 -0.16 -11.44
CA PHE A 127 -0.60 0.44 -12.64
C PHE A 127 -1.72 1.41 -12.25
N ILE A 128 -1.73 2.56 -12.92
CA ILE A 128 -2.82 3.52 -12.84
C ILE A 128 -3.15 4.04 -14.24
N LEU A 129 -4.44 4.04 -14.55
CA LEU A 129 -5.02 4.62 -15.75
C LEU A 129 -6.07 5.63 -15.34
N GLN A 130 -5.83 6.87 -15.72
CA GLN A 130 -6.64 8.02 -15.36
C GLN A 130 -7.21 8.69 -16.61
N GLY A 131 -8.49 9.06 -16.54
CA GLY A 131 -9.23 9.72 -17.61
C GLY A 131 -9.22 11.24 -17.54
N ASP A 132 -9.06 11.83 -16.35
CA ASP A 132 -9.34 13.26 -16.21
C ASP A 132 -8.31 14.13 -16.88
N ALA A 133 -8.77 15.31 -17.27
CA ALA A 133 -7.90 16.36 -17.75
C ALA A 133 -7.03 16.90 -16.61
N GLN A 134 -5.74 17.07 -16.89
CA GLN A 134 -4.84 17.83 -16.03
C GLN A 134 -4.42 19.09 -16.77
N ASN A 135 -4.73 20.22 -16.15
CA ASN A 135 -4.26 21.52 -16.58
C ASN A 135 -2.78 21.71 -16.23
N VAL A 136 -1.95 22.03 -17.23
CA VAL A 136 -0.49 22.22 -17.07
C VAL A 136 -0.05 23.68 -17.25
N ALA A 137 -0.96 24.66 -17.10
CA ALA A 137 -0.58 26.06 -16.90
C ALA A 137 -1.15 26.73 -15.65
N SER A 138 -0.23 27.32 -14.89
CA SER A 138 -0.43 28.45 -13.98
C SER A 138 -1.62 28.29 -13.02
N LYS A 139 -1.46 27.43 -12.01
CA LYS A 139 -1.87 27.87 -10.67
C LYS A 139 -0.71 28.67 -10.09
N LYS A 140 -0.99 29.75 -9.37
CA LYS A 140 -0.01 30.68 -8.77
C LYS A 140 1.10 29.99 -7.93
N ASN A 141 0.93 28.72 -7.59
CA ASN A 141 1.83 27.87 -6.81
C ASN A 141 2.29 26.58 -7.53
N HIS A 142 2.03 26.38 -8.83
CA HIS A 142 2.40 25.16 -9.58
C HIS A 142 3.14 25.48 -10.89
N PRO A 143 4.08 24.63 -11.32
CA PRO A 143 4.87 24.85 -12.52
C PRO A 143 4.02 24.86 -13.80
N SER A 144 4.45 25.61 -14.82
CA SER A 144 3.73 25.73 -16.10
C SER A 144 4.62 25.57 -17.33
N LEU A 145 4.07 24.91 -18.36
CA LEU A 145 4.69 24.87 -19.70
C LEU A 145 4.85 26.25 -20.36
N TYR A 146 4.08 27.26 -19.95
CA TYR A 146 4.21 28.64 -20.42
C TYR A 146 5.49 29.34 -19.89
N TYR A 147 5.95 28.93 -18.71
CA TYR A 147 7.14 29.48 -18.03
C TYR A 147 8.40 28.63 -18.22
N ASP A 148 8.40 27.67 -19.15
CA ASP A 148 9.54 26.78 -19.42
C ASP A 148 9.93 25.86 -18.26
N GLU A 149 8.97 25.54 -17.40
CA GLU A 149 9.18 24.70 -16.23
C GLU A 149 8.81 23.23 -16.50
N GLU A 150 9.34 22.34 -15.66
CA GLU A 150 8.90 20.94 -15.62
C GLU A 150 7.60 20.84 -14.82
N VAL A 151 6.54 20.30 -15.44
CA VAL A 151 5.24 20.12 -14.80
C VAL A 151 5.04 18.65 -14.44
N PRO A 152 4.97 18.29 -13.14
CA PRO A 152 4.61 16.94 -12.71
C PRO A 152 3.22 16.55 -13.19
N LEU A 153 3.07 15.28 -13.59
CA LEU A 153 1.78 14.68 -13.84
C LEU A 153 1.23 14.14 -12.53
N THR A 154 0.01 14.55 -12.22
CA THR A 154 -0.70 14.13 -11.02
C THR A 154 -1.41 12.83 -11.27
N TYR A 155 -1.26 11.89 -10.35
CA TYR A 155 -1.98 10.63 -10.37
C TYR A 155 -2.73 10.51 -9.05
N SER A 156 -3.95 10.02 -9.10
CA SER A 156 -4.75 9.75 -7.92
C SER A 156 -5.55 8.48 -8.15
N GLU A 157 -5.89 7.75 -7.09
CA GLU A 157 -6.78 6.58 -7.24
C GLU A 157 -8.22 7.01 -7.54
N LYS A 158 -8.57 8.22 -7.11
CA LYS A 158 -9.88 8.83 -7.28
C LYS A 158 -9.75 10.31 -7.56
N SER A 159 -10.73 10.89 -8.23
CA SER A 159 -10.84 12.33 -8.44
C SER A 159 -12.28 12.79 -8.27
N VAL A 160 -12.49 14.09 -8.36
CA VAL A 160 -13.81 14.72 -8.30
C VAL A 160 -13.98 15.56 -9.56
N ASP A 161 -15.09 15.37 -10.29
CA ASP A 161 -15.41 16.17 -11.47
C ASP A 161 -15.89 17.59 -11.10
N ASP A 162 -16.13 18.42 -12.12
CA ASP A 162 -16.56 19.80 -11.95
C ASP A 162 -17.97 19.90 -11.32
N GLU A 163 -18.76 18.82 -11.40
CA GLU A 163 -20.08 18.66 -10.79
C GLU A 163 -20.04 18.12 -9.34
N GLY A 164 -18.87 17.75 -8.84
CA GLY A 164 -18.68 17.23 -7.49
C GLY A 164 -18.87 15.71 -7.33
N ASN A 165 -18.96 14.96 -8.43
CA ASN A 165 -19.05 13.49 -8.40
C ASN A 165 -17.66 12.86 -8.29
N GLU A 166 -17.56 11.79 -7.50
CA GLU A 166 -16.35 11.01 -7.34
C GLU A 166 -16.15 10.07 -8.55
N ILE A 167 -14.97 10.15 -9.18
CA ILE A 167 -14.57 9.29 -10.29
C ILE A 167 -13.48 8.35 -9.78
N ASP A 168 -13.75 7.05 -9.87
CA ASP A 168 -12.74 6.02 -9.59
C ASP A 168 -11.85 5.79 -10.83
N HIS A 169 -10.54 5.81 -10.61
CA HIS A 169 -9.57 5.47 -11.65
C HIS A 169 -9.20 3.99 -11.58
N ILE A 170 -8.78 3.44 -12.72
CA ILE A 170 -8.37 2.04 -12.75
C ILE A 170 -6.97 1.96 -12.14
N THR A 171 -6.91 1.45 -10.91
CA THR A 171 -5.68 1.20 -10.19
C THR A 171 -5.50 -0.29 -9.93
N LEU A 172 -4.26 -0.74 -10.02
CA LEU A 172 -3.86 -2.08 -9.62
C LEU A 172 -2.51 -1.97 -8.93
N ASN A 173 -2.45 -2.34 -7.65
CA ASN A 173 -1.20 -2.40 -6.89
C ASN A 173 -1.03 -3.77 -6.28
N THR A 174 -0.60 -4.71 -7.12
CA THR A 174 -0.41 -6.09 -6.73
C THR A 174 1.04 -6.32 -6.35
N GLY A 175 1.27 -6.82 -5.14
CA GLY A 175 2.61 -7.01 -4.56
C GLY A 175 3.06 -5.89 -3.61
N ASN A 176 2.34 -4.76 -3.52
CA ASN A 176 2.65 -3.63 -2.62
C ASN A 176 4.12 -3.20 -2.70
N ASN A 177 4.66 -3.18 -3.91
CA ASN A 177 6.05 -2.87 -4.21
C ASN A 177 6.28 -1.38 -4.45
N VAL A 178 5.19 -0.65 -4.71
CA VAL A 178 5.18 0.77 -5.05
C VAL A 178 4.05 1.43 -4.27
N ARG A 179 4.32 2.60 -3.71
CA ARG A 179 3.33 3.44 -3.05
C ARG A 179 3.16 4.74 -3.82
N LEU A 180 1.94 5.08 -4.20
CA LEU A 180 1.62 6.41 -4.73
C LEU A 180 1.56 7.42 -3.56
N ASN A 181 2.15 8.59 -3.76
CA ASN A 181 2.07 9.74 -2.87
C ASN A 181 1.44 10.91 -3.65
N ASP A 182 0.11 11.01 -3.54
CA ASP A 182 -0.72 12.00 -4.24
C ASP A 182 -0.29 13.45 -3.95
N ALA A 183 0.14 13.75 -2.72
CA ALA A 183 0.52 15.10 -2.33
C ALA A 183 1.81 15.60 -3.00
N GLU A 184 2.66 14.67 -3.45
CA GLU A 184 3.95 14.97 -4.09
C GLU A 184 3.98 14.61 -5.58
N ASP A 185 2.93 14.00 -6.13
CA ASP A 185 2.91 13.42 -7.49
C ASP A 185 4.06 12.42 -7.73
N THR A 186 4.33 11.56 -6.73
CA THR A 186 5.45 10.60 -6.80
C THR A 186 5.04 9.16 -6.49
N PHE A 187 5.80 8.22 -7.04
CA PHE A 187 5.72 6.79 -6.75
C PHE A 187 6.96 6.39 -5.97
N GLU A 188 6.79 5.90 -4.75
CA GLU A 188 7.88 5.44 -3.88
C GLU A 188 8.06 3.93 -3.97
N ILE A 189 9.29 3.49 -4.18
CA ILE A 189 9.67 2.08 -4.22
C ILE A 189 9.78 1.54 -2.79
N LEU A 190 8.97 0.54 -2.45
CA LEU A 190 8.94 -0.06 -1.11
C LEU A 190 9.92 -1.22 -0.96
N ASN A 191 10.15 -1.96 -2.04
CA ASN A 191 11.05 -3.11 -2.09
C ASN A 191 12.09 -2.88 -3.20
N PRO A 192 13.40 -3.09 -2.96
CA PRO A 192 14.40 -2.94 -4.01
C PRO A 192 14.24 -4.02 -5.08
N GLY A 193 14.74 -3.77 -6.28
CA GLY A 193 14.71 -4.74 -7.38
C GLY A 193 14.82 -4.10 -8.77
N ASP A 194 14.64 -4.93 -9.79
CA ASP A 194 14.54 -4.50 -11.18
C ASP A 194 13.08 -4.26 -11.55
N TYR A 195 12.79 -3.08 -12.08
CA TYR A 195 11.44 -2.66 -12.43
C TYR A 195 11.31 -2.33 -13.92
N GLU A 196 10.29 -2.86 -14.57
CA GLU A 196 9.81 -2.39 -15.86
C GLU A 196 8.94 -1.14 -15.67
N ILE A 197 9.24 -0.06 -16.39
CA ILE A 197 8.46 1.17 -16.38
C ILE A 197 8.04 1.52 -17.79
N SER A 198 6.78 1.89 -17.95
CA SER A 198 6.24 2.47 -19.17
C SER A 198 5.20 3.54 -18.85
N GLY A 199 4.92 4.41 -19.81
CA GLY A 199 3.91 5.45 -19.64
C GLY A 199 3.32 5.91 -20.95
N ILE A 200 2.08 6.38 -20.89
CA ILE A 200 1.37 6.96 -22.01
C ILE A 200 0.73 8.26 -21.53
N ILE A 201 0.81 9.31 -22.33
CA ILE A 201 0.03 10.52 -22.12
C ILE A 201 -0.69 10.92 -23.41
N GLY A 202 -1.94 11.34 -23.26
CA GLY A 202 -2.69 12.11 -24.23
C GLY A 202 -2.49 13.60 -23.98
N TYR A 203 -2.32 14.38 -25.03
CA TYR A 203 -2.16 15.82 -24.91
C TYR A 203 -2.85 16.55 -26.06
N ASN A 204 -3.53 17.63 -25.70
CA ASN A 204 -4.15 18.60 -26.61
C ASN A 204 -4.03 20.00 -26.01
N PRO A 205 -2.82 20.59 -26.02
CA PRO A 205 -2.68 21.97 -25.64
C PRO A 205 -3.34 22.90 -26.68
N ASN A 206 -3.48 24.20 -26.40
CA ASN A 206 -3.99 25.22 -27.33
C ASN A 206 -2.83 26.15 -27.78
N ILE A 207 -2.52 26.31 -29.08
CA ILE A 207 -1.47 27.27 -29.53
C ILE A 207 -2.14 28.54 -30.04
N SER A 208 -1.46 29.67 -29.84
CA SER A 208 -1.79 30.93 -30.50
C SER A 208 -2.16 30.74 -31.99
N ASN A 209 -3.11 31.55 -32.46
CA ASN A 209 -3.66 31.53 -33.83
C ASN A 209 -2.66 31.89 -34.95
N LEU A 210 -1.37 31.87 -34.67
CA LEU A 210 -0.34 32.06 -35.68
C LEU A 210 -0.33 30.84 -36.61
N LEU A 211 -0.41 31.10 -37.92
CA LEU A 211 -0.49 30.07 -38.97
C LEU A 211 0.67 29.06 -38.97
N ASN A 212 1.81 29.39 -38.35
CA ASN A 212 3.00 28.55 -38.30
C ASN A 212 3.42 28.16 -36.87
N ALA A 213 2.54 28.32 -35.88
CA ALA A 213 2.93 28.01 -34.52
C ALA A 213 3.03 26.51 -34.28
N SER A 214 4.17 26.11 -33.73
CA SER A 214 4.50 24.75 -33.36
C SER A 214 5.38 24.74 -32.11
N THR A 215 5.29 23.68 -31.32
CA THR A 215 6.10 23.48 -30.12
C THR A 215 6.39 22.01 -29.88
N ASN A 216 7.55 21.74 -29.28
CA ASN A 216 8.01 20.41 -28.91
C ASN A 216 7.70 20.16 -27.44
N LEU A 217 6.94 19.10 -27.20
CA LEU A 217 6.62 18.60 -25.88
C LEU A 217 7.48 17.37 -25.59
N GLU A 218 8.02 17.31 -24.38
CA GLU A 218 8.70 16.14 -23.83
C GLU A 218 7.85 15.53 -22.73
N PHE A 219 7.65 14.23 -22.83
CA PHE A 219 7.16 13.39 -21.75
C PHE A 219 8.35 12.68 -21.14
N ILE A 220 8.59 12.87 -19.85
CA ILE A 220 9.79 12.40 -19.17
C ILE A 220 9.38 11.62 -17.93
N ILE A 221 9.97 10.44 -17.74
CA ILE A 221 9.94 9.76 -16.44
C ILE A 221 11.28 10.04 -15.77
N GLN A 222 11.21 10.51 -14.54
CA GLN A 222 12.36 10.87 -13.72
C GLN A 222 12.43 9.98 -12.48
N ARG A 223 13.64 9.75 -11.99
CA ARG A 223 13.90 9.13 -10.69
C ARG A 223 14.63 10.07 -9.75
N ARG A 224 14.44 9.87 -8.46
CA ARG A 224 15.23 10.47 -7.38
C ARG A 224 15.62 9.37 -6.42
N SER A 225 16.92 9.22 -6.20
CA SER A 225 17.41 8.17 -5.30
C SER A 225 17.30 8.60 -3.83
N SER A 226 16.79 7.72 -2.98
CA SER A 226 16.72 7.93 -1.53
C SER A 226 18.10 7.87 -0.88
N GLN A 227 18.97 6.99 -1.40
CA GLN A 227 20.29 6.70 -0.85
C GLN A 227 21.27 7.86 -1.01
N THR A 228 21.21 8.54 -2.16
CA THR A 228 22.15 9.63 -2.51
C THR A 228 21.57 11.02 -2.30
N GLY A 229 20.26 11.15 -2.04
CA GLY A 229 19.59 12.43 -1.75
C GLY A 229 19.63 13.47 -2.87
N GLY A 230 19.94 13.07 -4.11
CA GLY A 230 20.22 13.97 -5.23
C GLY A 230 19.01 14.63 -5.91
N PRO A 231 19.24 15.43 -6.97
CA PRO A 231 18.18 15.99 -7.80
C PRO A 231 17.48 14.90 -8.63
N TRP A 232 16.32 15.25 -9.20
CA TRP A 232 15.63 14.41 -10.17
C TRP A 232 16.51 14.15 -11.40
N ARG A 233 16.51 12.91 -11.88
CA ARG A 233 17.26 12.47 -13.06
C ARG A 233 16.32 11.81 -14.05
N ASN A 234 16.42 12.18 -15.32
CA ASN A 234 15.63 11.59 -16.40
C ASN A 234 16.07 10.12 -16.62
N ILE A 235 15.10 9.21 -16.69
CA ILE A 235 15.32 7.79 -16.98
C ILE A 235 14.66 7.33 -18.28
N ALA A 236 13.53 7.95 -18.66
CA ALA A 236 12.99 7.86 -20.01
C ALA A 236 12.52 9.20 -20.50
N ARG A 237 12.48 9.33 -21.82
CA ARG A 237 11.94 10.49 -22.51
C ARG A 237 11.30 10.08 -23.83
N CYS A 238 10.14 10.63 -24.10
CA CYS A 238 9.52 10.67 -25.42
C CYS A 238 9.37 12.14 -25.84
N VAL A 239 9.47 12.43 -27.13
CA VAL A 239 9.35 13.79 -27.68
C VAL A 239 8.34 13.78 -28.80
N SER A 240 7.46 14.77 -28.85
CA SER A 240 6.55 14.95 -29.97
C SER A 240 6.29 16.42 -30.22
N ALA A 241 6.10 16.77 -31.49
CA ALA A 241 5.73 18.12 -31.90
C ALA A 241 4.21 18.31 -31.80
N TRP A 242 3.75 19.55 -31.80
CA TRP A 242 2.33 19.91 -31.91
C TRP A 242 2.17 21.33 -32.45
N GLY A 243 1.07 21.62 -33.16
CA GLY A 243 0.72 22.93 -33.71
C GLY A 243 -0.10 22.93 -35.01
N ASN A 244 -0.35 24.13 -35.56
CA ASN A 244 -1.34 24.41 -36.63
C ASN A 244 -1.01 23.74 -37.99
N ASN A 245 0.24 23.32 -38.20
CA ASN A 245 0.69 22.56 -39.40
C ASN A 245 1.15 21.13 -39.04
N THR A 246 0.68 20.60 -37.92
CA THR A 246 0.96 19.23 -37.50
C THR A 246 -0.33 18.40 -37.62
N VAL A 247 -0.22 17.09 -37.87
CA VAL A 247 -1.39 16.18 -37.96
C VAL A 247 -2.21 16.24 -36.66
N LEU A 248 -3.36 16.94 -36.72
CA LEU A 248 -4.48 17.03 -35.76
C LEU A 248 -4.18 17.43 -34.29
N ASN A 249 -5.24 17.83 -33.58
CA ASN A 249 -5.19 18.45 -32.24
C ASN A 249 -4.89 17.47 -31.10
N SER A 250 -5.07 16.16 -31.28
CA SER A 250 -4.93 15.16 -30.22
C SER A 250 -3.83 14.16 -30.55
N ARG A 251 -2.89 13.94 -29.62
CA ARG A 251 -1.75 13.03 -29.80
C ARG A 251 -1.47 12.21 -28.56
N HIS A 252 -0.86 11.04 -28.76
CA HIS A 252 -0.30 10.22 -27.71
C HIS A 252 1.22 10.27 -27.73
N MET A 253 1.83 10.43 -26.57
CA MET A 253 3.25 10.14 -26.37
C MET A 253 3.36 8.85 -25.59
N VAL A 254 4.21 7.96 -26.06
CA VAL A 254 4.46 6.65 -25.43
C VAL A 254 5.91 6.57 -25.03
N ILE A 255 6.16 6.29 -23.76
CA ILE A 255 7.44 5.79 -23.28
C ILE A 255 7.34 4.26 -23.31
N SER A 256 8.10 3.65 -24.21
CA SER A 256 8.20 2.20 -24.32
C SER A 256 8.70 1.58 -23.01
N PRO A 257 8.29 0.34 -22.69
CA PRO A 257 8.76 -0.37 -21.52
C PRO A 257 10.29 -0.41 -21.45
N MET A 258 10.84 -0.05 -20.29
CA MET A 258 12.26 -0.08 -20.00
C MET A 258 12.52 -0.65 -18.61
N VAL A 259 13.67 -1.29 -18.42
CA VAL A 259 14.05 -1.87 -17.13
C VAL A 259 15.02 -0.95 -16.41
N VAL A 260 14.71 -0.63 -15.15
CA VAL A 260 15.54 0.21 -14.28
C VAL A 260 15.62 -0.42 -12.90
N ARG A 261 16.84 -0.52 -12.36
CA ARG A 261 17.08 -0.92 -10.97
C ARG A 261 16.73 0.24 -10.02
N PHE A 262 15.98 -0.06 -8.97
CA PHE A 262 15.68 0.85 -7.86
C PHE A 262 16.07 0.27 -6.51
N GLU A 263 16.43 1.17 -5.61
CA GLU A 263 16.63 0.88 -4.19
C GLU A 263 15.38 1.25 -3.38
N LYS A 264 15.28 0.71 -2.16
CA LYS A 264 14.18 1.05 -1.25
C LYS A 264 14.13 2.56 -0.97
N GLY A 265 12.94 3.13 -1.09
CA GLY A 265 12.64 4.55 -0.90
C GLY A 265 12.92 5.42 -2.12
N ASP A 266 13.49 4.88 -3.20
CA ASP A 266 13.65 5.65 -4.44
C ASP A 266 12.28 6.14 -4.92
N LYS A 267 12.25 7.38 -5.44
CA LYS A 267 11.02 7.99 -5.95
C LYS A 267 11.06 8.08 -7.47
N ILE A 268 9.91 7.86 -8.09
CA ILE A 268 9.67 8.04 -9.52
C ILE A 268 8.61 9.14 -9.67
N ARG A 269 8.74 9.97 -10.71
CA ARG A 269 7.68 10.87 -11.14
C ARG A 269 7.63 10.96 -12.66
N ALA A 270 6.46 11.29 -13.17
CA ALA A 270 6.28 11.59 -14.58
C ALA A 270 6.10 13.10 -14.73
N VAL A 271 6.79 13.72 -15.69
CA VAL A 271 6.71 15.17 -15.94
C VAL A 271 6.54 15.44 -17.42
N VAL A 272 5.96 16.59 -17.72
CA VAL A 272 5.96 17.17 -19.07
C VAL A 272 6.73 18.46 -19.10
N LYS A 273 7.41 18.72 -20.22
CA LYS A 273 8.22 19.92 -20.41
C LYS A 273 8.16 20.41 -21.85
N ARG A 274 8.18 21.72 -22.03
CA ARG A 274 8.39 22.37 -23.32
C ARG A 274 9.88 22.48 -23.62
N THR A 275 10.31 22.04 -24.79
CA THR A 275 11.74 22.10 -25.18
C THR A 275 12.04 23.21 -26.18
N MET A 276 11.22 23.36 -27.20
CA MET A 276 11.46 24.32 -28.28
C MET A 276 10.15 24.74 -28.94
N GLY A 277 10.12 25.95 -29.50
CA GLY A 277 9.00 26.44 -30.31
C GLY A 277 8.17 27.48 -29.57
N HIS A 278 6.90 27.58 -29.95
CA HIS A 278 5.96 28.55 -29.41
C HIS A 278 5.51 28.16 -28.00
N LYS A 279 5.05 29.14 -27.23
CA LYS A 279 4.53 28.86 -25.89
C LYS A 279 3.15 28.20 -26.02
N PRO A 280 2.93 27.03 -25.40
CA PRO A 280 1.64 26.37 -25.37
C PRO A 280 0.71 27.14 -24.42
N GLY A 281 -0.48 27.49 -24.90
CA GLY A 281 -1.54 28.16 -24.15
C GLY A 281 -1.37 29.67 -23.94
N ASP A 282 -2.40 30.28 -23.38
CA ASP A 282 -2.44 31.63 -22.83
C ASP A 282 -2.98 31.54 -21.39
N ASN A 283 -2.45 32.35 -20.47
CA ASN A 283 -2.97 32.40 -19.10
C ASN A 283 -4.35 33.09 -19.05
N ARG A 284 -4.70 33.98 -20.00
CA ARG A 284 -5.96 34.76 -19.97
C ARG A 284 -6.31 35.34 -18.57
N GLY A 285 -5.30 35.68 -17.79
CA GLY A 285 -5.47 36.13 -16.39
C GLY A 285 -6.03 35.07 -15.42
N GLY A 286 -5.85 33.78 -15.69
CA GLY A 286 -6.29 32.64 -14.87
C GLY A 286 -7.77 32.28 -15.00
N LYS A 287 -8.49 32.82 -15.99
CA LYS A 287 -9.96 32.74 -16.09
C LYS A 287 -10.49 31.64 -17.00
N ASP A 288 -9.65 31.04 -17.85
CA ASP A 288 -10.11 30.18 -18.94
C ASP A 288 -9.20 28.95 -19.11
N PRO A 289 -9.58 27.78 -18.56
CA PRO A 289 -8.78 26.56 -18.60
C PRO A 289 -8.70 25.91 -19.99
N ASP A 290 -9.59 26.26 -20.91
CA ASP A 290 -9.62 25.70 -22.28
C ASP A 290 -8.53 26.29 -23.18
N TRP A 291 -7.98 27.44 -22.78
CA TRP A 291 -6.87 28.10 -23.47
C TRP A 291 -5.51 27.74 -22.89
N ILE A 292 -5.50 26.85 -21.91
CA ILE A 292 -4.31 26.37 -21.24
C ILE A 292 -3.89 25.03 -21.85
N ALA A 293 -2.58 24.77 -21.85
CA ALA A 293 -2.05 23.47 -22.19
C ALA A 293 -2.63 22.39 -21.25
N ASN A 294 -3.22 21.33 -21.83
CA ASN A 294 -3.89 20.28 -21.07
C ASN A 294 -3.38 18.89 -21.47
N ILE A 295 -3.22 18.04 -20.46
CA ILE A 295 -3.15 16.59 -20.61
C ILE A 295 -4.57 16.09 -20.52
N ASN A 296 -5.07 15.43 -21.55
CA ASN A 296 -6.47 15.07 -21.66
C ASN A 296 -6.62 13.81 -22.53
N PRO A 297 -7.77 13.13 -22.48
CA PRO A 297 -7.99 11.99 -23.34
C PRO A 297 -7.91 12.38 -24.80
N ALA A 298 -7.29 11.50 -25.60
CA ALA A 298 -7.33 11.64 -27.03
C ALA A 298 -8.75 11.42 -27.56
N GLY A 299 -9.07 11.98 -28.73
CA GLY A 299 -10.36 11.74 -29.38
C GLY A 299 -10.64 10.24 -29.54
N GLY A 300 -11.68 9.74 -28.87
CA GLY A 300 -12.06 8.32 -28.84
C GLY A 300 -11.43 7.48 -27.72
N SER A 301 -10.61 8.09 -26.85
CA SER A 301 -10.08 7.45 -25.64
C SER A 301 -10.79 8.00 -24.39
N ASN A 302 -10.98 7.15 -23.38
CA ASN A 302 -11.39 7.57 -22.04
C ASN A 302 -10.19 7.79 -21.11
N THR A 303 -8.97 7.76 -21.65
CA THR A 303 -7.71 7.77 -20.88
C THR A 303 -6.83 8.93 -21.30
N SER A 304 -6.46 9.76 -20.33
CA SER A 304 -5.56 10.90 -20.50
C SER A 304 -4.12 10.51 -20.19
N LYS A 305 -3.90 9.67 -19.19
CA LYS A 305 -2.56 9.29 -18.75
C LYS A 305 -2.53 7.90 -18.13
N VAL A 306 -1.42 7.22 -18.36
CA VAL A 306 -1.14 5.88 -17.87
C VAL A 306 0.30 5.82 -17.39
N ILE A 307 0.52 5.19 -16.24
CA ILE A 307 1.85 4.74 -15.83
C ILE A 307 1.77 3.32 -15.31
N LYS A 308 2.72 2.50 -15.74
CA LYS A 308 2.89 1.11 -15.32
C LYS A 308 4.30 0.95 -14.74
N ILE A 309 4.39 0.41 -13.54
CA ILE A 309 5.61 0.11 -12.82
C ILE A 309 5.50 -1.34 -12.33
N GLN A 310 6.19 -2.26 -12.97
CA GLN A 310 6.12 -3.69 -12.68
C GLN A 310 7.46 -4.17 -12.13
N LYS A 311 7.44 -4.86 -10.99
CA LYS A 311 8.65 -5.53 -10.47
C LYS A 311 8.88 -6.82 -11.26
N LEU A 312 10.11 -7.05 -11.71
CA LEU A 312 10.49 -8.22 -12.50
C LEU A 312 11.15 -9.31 -11.64
N SER A 313 11.88 -8.91 -10.60
CA SER A 313 12.59 -9.77 -9.64
C SER A 313 12.93 -8.99 -8.38
#